data_AF-A0A3P5XL15-F1
#
_entry.id   AF-A0A3P5XL15-F1
#
_cell.length_a   1.000
_cell.length_b   1.000
_cell.length_c   1.000
_cell.angle_alpha   90.00
_cell.angle_beta   90.00
_cell.angle_gamma   90.00
#
_symmetry.space_group_name_H-M   'P 1'
#
loop_
_entity.id
_entity.type
_entity.pdbx_description
1 polymer ?
#
loop_
_entity_poly.entity_id
_entity_poly.type
_entity_poly.pdbx_seq_one_letter_code
_entity_poly.pdbx_strand_id
1 'polypeptide(L)'
;MSEISPLRPDSGGSAACLCARGQTPGGAAPPGPWPVWKLAVLLYVFAAGAVAINLFMLGLMFQSFGLPALSPVMALILAGPLGLPAAWAAGRWVHGLLREAEGPPEEGPPEGD
;
A
#
# COMPACT_ATOMS: atom_id res chain seq x y z
N MET A 1 -2.92 5.15 69.42
CA MET A 1 -2.52 3.91 68.73
C MET A 1 -3.78 3.17 68.30
N SER A 2 -4.33 3.53 67.14
CA SER A 2 -5.35 2.73 66.44
C SER A 2 -5.24 3.10 64.97
N GLU A 3 -4.54 2.27 64.23
CA GLU A 3 -4.62 2.23 62.76
C GLU A 3 -6.04 1.91 62.34
N ILE A 4 -6.61 2.71 61.44
CA ILE A 4 -7.67 2.31 60.51
C ILE A 4 -7.42 3.11 59.22
N SER A 5 -6.63 2.54 58.31
CA SER A 5 -7.01 2.52 56.89
C SER A 5 -8.13 1.48 56.76
N PRO A 6 -9.17 1.73 55.94
CA PRO A 6 -9.16 1.12 54.62
C PRO A 6 -9.96 1.88 53.55
N LEU A 7 -9.84 1.37 52.32
CA LEU A 7 -10.67 1.62 51.13
C LEU A 7 -10.33 2.87 50.32
N ARG A 8 -9.20 2.80 49.61
CA ARG A 8 -9.11 3.39 48.28
C ARG A 8 -9.94 2.50 47.34
N PRO A 9 -10.97 3.01 46.64
CA PRO A 9 -11.65 2.24 45.61
C PRO A 9 -10.69 2.06 44.43
N ASP A 10 -10.06 0.89 44.41
CA ASP A 10 -9.40 0.35 43.23
C ASP A 10 -10.45 0.07 42.14
N SER A 11 -10.01 0.06 40.87
CA SER A 11 -10.73 -0.48 39.71
C SER A 11 -11.79 0.35 38.97
N GLY A 12 -11.92 1.66 39.21
CA GLY A 12 -12.81 2.53 38.40
C GLY A 12 -12.17 3.15 37.14
N GLY A 13 -10.84 3.34 37.14
CA GLY A 13 -10.14 4.11 36.11
C GLY A 13 -9.71 3.35 34.86
N SER A 14 -9.70 2.01 34.91
CA SER A 14 -9.12 1.19 33.83
C SER A 14 -10.03 1.17 32.59
N ALA A 15 -11.35 1.02 32.78
CA ALA A 15 -12.31 1.00 31.68
C ALA A 15 -12.42 2.35 30.96
N ALA A 16 -12.40 3.47 31.70
CA ALA A 16 -12.42 4.80 31.10
C ALA A 16 -11.14 5.10 30.30
N CYS A 17 -9.97 4.64 30.79
CA CYS A 17 -8.70 4.79 30.09
C CYS A 17 -8.64 3.90 28.82
N LEU A 18 -9.24 2.71 28.86
CA LEU A 18 -9.41 1.82 27.70
C LEU A 18 -10.37 2.41 26.64
N CYS A 19 -11.47 3.03 27.08
CA CYS A 19 -12.40 3.76 26.20
C CYS A 19 -11.72 5.00 25.56
N ALA A 20 -10.92 5.74 26.33
CA ALA A 20 -10.14 6.87 25.80
C ALA A 20 -9.03 6.43 24.82
N ARG A 21 -8.53 5.19 24.98
CA ARG A 21 -7.53 4.56 24.11
C ARG A 21 -8.15 3.83 22.89
N GLY A 22 -9.49 3.83 22.76
CA GLY A 22 -10.19 3.18 21.65
C GLY A 22 -10.01 1.65 21.59
N GLN A 23 -9.59 1.01 22.70
CA GLN A 23 -9.33 -0.42 22.72
C GLN A 23 -10.63 -1.17 23.02
N THR A 24 -11.35 -1.60 21.97
CA THR A 24 -12.52 -2.48 22.11
C THR A 24 -12.08 -3.90 22.49
N PRO A 25 -12.46 -4.42 23.67
CA PRO A 25 -12.20 -5.82 24.01
C PRO A 25 -13.19 -6.67 23.23
N GLY A 26 -12.74 -7.30 22.14
CA GLY A 26 -13.55 -8.24 21.36
C GLY A 26 -13.85 -7.85 19.91
N GLY A 27 -13.17 -6.86 19.33
CA GLY A 27 -13.23 -6.62 17.89
C GLY A 27 -12.39 -7.64 17.13
N ALA A 28 -12.98 -8.37 16.18
CA ALA A 28 -12.26 -9.24 15.27
C ALA A 28 -11.05 -8.49 14.68
N ALA A 29 -9.85 -9.10 14.77
CA ALA A 29 -8.63 -8.50 14.25
C ALA A 29 -8.88 -8.08 12.78
N PRO A 30 -8.53 -6.84 12.39
CA PRO A 30 -8.70 -6.41 11.01
C PRO A 30 -7.95 -7.38 10.09
N PRO A 31 -8.49 -7.67 8.88
CA PRO A 31 -7.80 -8.54 7.94
C PRO A 31 -6.37 -8.03 7.77
N GLY A 32 -5.40 -8.94 7.94
CA GLY A 32 -3.99 -8.60 7.85
C GLY A 32 -3.65 -7.91 6.52
N PRO A 33 -2.59 -7.08 6.50
CA PRO A 33 -2.18 -6.37 5.29
C PRO A 33 -1.99 -7.33 4.11
N TRP A 34 -2.39 -6.89 2.90
CA TRP A 34 -2.22 -7.70 1.70
C TRP A 34 -0.73 -8.01 1.47
N PRO A 35 -0.37 -9.27 1.19
CA PRO A 35 1.02 -9.62 0.96
C PRO A 35 1.55 -8.94 -0.31
N VAL A 36 2.77 -8.41 -0.23
CA VAL A 36 3.40 -7.58 -1.27
C VAL A 36 3.43 -8.27 -2.64
N TRP A 37 3.66 -9.58 -2.68
CA TRP A 37 3.68 -10.33 -3.94
C TRP A 37 2.32 -10.29 -4.66
N LYS A 38 1.21 -10.26 -3.93
CA LYS A 38 -0.14 -10.24 -4.50
C LYS A 38 -0.46 -8.87 -5.09
N LEU A 39 -0.01 -7.80 -4.43
CA LEU A 39 -0.04 -6.44 -4.97
C LEU A 39 0.86 -6.31 -6.21
N ALA A 40 2.07 -6.87 -6.18
CA ALA A 40 3.00 -6.85 -7.29
C ALA A 40 2.44 -7.56 -8.53
N VAL A 41 1.81 -8.72 -8.37
CA VAL A 41 1.14 -9.44 -9.48
C VAL A 41 -0.01 -8.61 -10.06
N LEU A 42 -0.85 -8.00 -9.21
CA LEU A 42 -1.96 -7.18 -9.67
C LEU A 42 -1.47 -5.94 -10.44
N LEU A 43 -0.46 -5.25 -9.90
CA LEU A 43 0.19 -4.12 -10.57
C LEU A 43 0.86 -4.53 -11.88
N TYR A 44 1.48 -5.71 -11.94
CA TYR A 44 2.09 -6.23 -13.16
C TYR A 44 1.06 -6.45 -14.26
N VAL A 45 -0.08 -7.10 -13.97
CA VAL A 45 -1.14 -7.32 -14.97
C VAL A 45 -1.67 -6.00 -15.50
N PHE A 46 -1.88 -5.02 -14.61
CA PHE A 46 -2.33 -3.68 -15.01
C PHE A 46 -1.29 -2.96 -15.88
N ALA A 47 -0.02 -2.96 -15.47
CA ALA A 47 1.06 -2.32 -16.21
C ALA A 47 1.30 -3.00 -17.58
N ALA A 48 1.31 -4.34 -17.64
CA ALA A 48 1.44 -5.09 -18.88
C ALA A 48 0.26 -4.83 -19.82
N GLY A 49 -0.96 -4.73 -19.30
CA GLY A 49 -2.14 -4.37 -20.08
C GLY A 49 -2.01 -2.97 -20.70
N ALA A 50 -1.57 -1.98 -19.92
CA ALA A 50 -1.32 -0.63 -20.41
C ALA A 50 -0.25 -0.61 -21.52
N VAL A 51 0.86 -1.33 -21.33
CA VAL A 51 1.92 -1.45 -22.33
C VAL A 51 1.40 -2.12 -23.61
N ALA A 52 0.60 -3.18 -23.51
CA ALA A 52 0.04 -3.89 -24.66
C ALA A 52 -0.85 -2.98 -25.51
N ILE A 53 -1.76 -2.24 -24.88
CA ILE A 53 -2.65 -1.30 -25.57
C ILE A 53 -1.81 -0.20 -26.25
N ASN A 54 -0.83 0.35 -25.53
CA ASN A 54 0.03 1.40 -26.06
C ASN A 54 0.85 0.91 -27.26
N LEU A 55 1.43 -0.30 -27.21
CA LEU A 55 2.16 -0.90 -28.33
C LEU A 55 1.26 -1.16 -29.53
N PHE A 56 0.04 -1.65 -29.30
CA PHE A 56 -0.92 -1.87 -30.37
C PHE A 56 -1.32 -0.56 -31.05
N MET A 57 -1.70 0.47 -30.28
CA MET A 57 -2.03 1.80 -30.80
C MET A 57 -0.84 2.43 -31.53
N LEU A 58 0.37 2.31 -30.97
CA LEU A 58 1.61 2.78 -31.60
C LEU A 58 1.88 2.04 -32.92
N GLY A 59 1.62 0.74 -32.99
CA GLY A 59 1.70 -0.05 -34.21
C GLY A 59 0.69 0.39 -35.27
N LEU A 60 -0.53 0.76 -34.88
CA LEU A 60 -1.50 1.37 -35.80
C LEU A 60 -1.00 2.74 -36.31
N MET A 61 -0.37 3.54 -35.44
CA MET A 61 0.22 4.82 -35.85
C MET A 61 1.38 4.61 -36.83
N PHE A 62 2.23 3.60 -36.62
CA PHE A 62 3.32 3.27 -37.54
C PHE A 62 2.86 2.77 -38.91
N GLN A 63 1.61 2.30 -39.06
CA GLN A 63 1.05 2.04 -40.39
C GLN A 63 1.01 3.28 -41.26
N SER A 64 0.85 4.47 -40.68
CA SER A 64 0.89 5.73 -41.45
C SER A 64 2.25 6.00 -42.11
N PHE A 65 3.33 5.40 -41.58
CA PHE A 65 4.69 5.45 -42.12
C PHE A 65 5.00 4.26 -43.06
N GLY A 66 4.00 3.42 -43.38
CA GLY A 66 4.17 2.25 -44.25
C GLY A 66 4.72 1.00 -43.56
N LEU A 67 4.88 1.00 -42.24
CA LEU A 67 5.24 -0.21 -41.49
C LEU A 67 4.04 -1.15 -41.34
N PRO A 68 4.28 -2.48 -41.23
CA PRO A 68 3.20 -3.43 -40.99
C PRO A 68 2.53 -3.20 -39.64
N ALA A 69 1.23 -3.46 -39.59
CA ALA A 69 0.42 -3.44 -38.38
C ALA A 69 0.99 -4.40 -37.31
N LEU A 70 1.21 -3.91 -36.08
CA LEU A 70 1.39 -4.83 -34.95
C LEU A 70 0.08 -5.56 -34.69
N SER A 71 0.12 -6.89 -34.72
CA SER A 71 -1.05 -7.70 -34.36
C SER A 71 -1.32 -7.60 -32.85
N PRO A 72 -2.58 -7.72 -32.40
CA PRO A 72 -2.91 -7.70 -30.97
C PRO A 72 -2.16 -8.77 -30.18
N VAL A 73 -1.98 -9.96 -30.78
CA VAL A 73 -1.22 -11.07 -30.18
C VAL A 73 0.25 -10.69 -30.02
N MET A 74 0.84 -10.01 -31.01
CA MET A 74 2.24 -9.58 -30.93
C MET A 74 2.45 -8.48 -29.89
N ALA A 75 1.49 -7.55 -29.78
CA ALA A 75 1.51 -6.54 -28.74
C ALA A 75 1.48 -7.16 -27.33
N LEU A 76 0.68 -8.23 -27.10
CA LEU A 76 0.67 -8.95 -25.82
C LEU A 76 2.01 -9.66 -25.53
N ILE A 77 2.59 -10.32 -26.53
CA ILE A 77 3.87 -11.01 -26.38
C ILE A 77 5.00 -10.01 -26.06
N LEU A 78 5.00 -8.84 -26.71
CA LEU A 78 5.97 -7.78 -26.41
C LEU A 78 5.69 -7.11 -25.06
N ALA A 79 4.43 -6.98 -24.67
CA ALA A 79 4.03 -6.38 -23.40
C ALA A 79 4.32 -7.25 -22.18
N GLY A 80 4.46 -8.57 -22.32
CA GLY A 80 4.95 -9.42 -21.24
C GLY A 80 6.33 -8.94 -20.71
N PRO A 81 7.40 -8.99 -21.52
CA PRO A 81 8.71 -8.53 -21.10
C PRO A 81 8.79 -7.02 -20.89
N LEU A 82 8.13 -6.18 -21.71
CA LEU A 82 8.13 -4.72 -21.50
C LEU A 82 7.24 -4.28 -20.32
N GLY A 83 6.28 -5.10 -19.91
CA GLY A 83 5.43 -4.86 -18.75
C GLY A 83 6.20 -4.98 -17.44
N LEU A 84 7.28 -5.77 -17.41
CA LEU A 84 8.12 -5.94 -16.23
C LEU A 84 8.86 -4.64 -15.81
N PRO A 85 9.61 -3.94 -16.69
CA PRO A 85 10.20 -2.66 -16.35
C PRO A 85 9.13 -1.57 -16.09
N ALA A 86 7.98 -1.62 -16.77
CA ALA A 86 6.87 -0.71 -16.51
C ALA A 86 6.28 -0.91 -15.11
N ALA A 87 6.05 -2.15 -14.70
CA ALA A 87 5.56 -2.51 -13.37
C ALA A 87 6.55 -2.12 -12.28
N TRP A 88 7.85 -2.34 -12.53
CA TRP A 88 8.91 -1.91 -11.62
C TRP A 88 8.93 -0.38 -11.44
N ALA A 89 8.84 0.38 -12.53
CA ALA A 89 8.80 1.84 -12.47
C ALA A 89 7.58 2.36 -11.70
N ALA A 90 6.40 1.76 -11.95
CA ALA A 90 5.18 2.07 -11.21
C ALA A 90 5.32 1.75 -9.72
N GLY A 91 5.90 0.59 -9.37
CA GLY A 91 6.18 0.22 -7.97
C GLY A 91 7.12 1.21 -7.29
N ARG A 92 8.19 1.63 -7.95
CA ARG A 92 9.12 2.66 -7.42
C ARG A 92 8.40 3.99 -7.16
N TRP A 93 7.52 4.40 -8.07
CA TRP A 93 6.73 5.62 -7.90
C TRP A 93 5.77 5.53 -6.71
N VAL A 94 5.02 4.42 -6.58
CA VAL A 94 4.12 4.18 -5.44
C VAL A 94 4.90 4.15 -4.11
N HIS A 95 6.07 3.50 -4.08
CA HIS A 95 6.92 3.51 -2.87
C HIS A 95 7.36 4.91 -2.47
N GLY A 96 7.61 5.79 -3.45
CA GLY A 96 7.87 7.21 -3.17
C GLY A 96 6.69 7.89 -2.48
N LEU A 97 5.47 7.67 -3.00
CA LEU A 97 4.24 8.21 -2.40
C LEU A 97 3.97 7.67 -1.00
N LEU A 98 4.25 6.38 -0.77
CA LEU A 98 4.05 5.75 0.53
C LEU A 98 5.00 6.34 1.59
N ARG A 99 6.26 6.60 1.20
CA ARG A 99 7.24 7.24 2.09
C ARG A 99 6.84 8.66 2.47
N GLU A 100 6.24 9.40 1.56
CA GLU A 100 5.70 10.74 1.85
C GLU A 100 4.53 10.67 2.84
N ALA A 101 3.68 9.65 2.69
CA ALA A 101 2.50 9.47 3.53
C ALA A 101 2.82 8.98 4.96
N GLU A 102 3.92 8.25 5.16
CA GLU A 102 4.29 7.73 6.49
C GLU A 102 4.71 8.83 7.48
N GLY A 103 5.10 10.02 7.01
CA GLY A 103 5.44 11.18 7.85
C GLY A 103 6.63 10.95 8.79
N PRO A 104 7.19 12.02 9.40
CA PRO A 104 8.12 11.84 10.51
C PRO A 104 7.39 11.12 11.65
N PRO A 105 8.02 10.16 12.34
CA PRO A 105 7.49 9.71 13.62
C PRO A 105 7.31 10.97 14.48
N GLU A 106 6.14 11.12 15.10
CA GLU A 106 5.93 12.11 16.15
C GLU A 106 6.96 11.83 17.25
N GLU A 107 8.17 12.36 17.10
CA GLU A 107 9.16 12.46 18.16
C GLU A 107 8.50 13.33 19.21
N GLY A 108 7.98 12.66 20.24
CA GLY A 108 7.61 13.32 21.48
C GLY A 108 8.79 14.18 21.97
N PRO A 109 8.50 15.29 22.67
CA PRO A 109 9.50 16.31 22.99
C PRO A 109 10.78 15.69 23.55
N PRO A 110 11.98 16.21 23.21
CA PRO A 110 13.21 15.77 23.84
C PRO A 110 13.06 15.94 25.35
N GLU A 111 13.01 14.82 26.07
CA GLU A 111 13.01 14.80 27.53
C GLU A 111 14.37 15.37 27.95
N GLY A 112 14.33 16.62 28.38
CA GLY A 112 15.49 17.44 28.62
C GLY A 112 16.42 16.83 29.66
N ASP A 113 17.70 16.80 29.30
CA ASP A 113 18.86 16.81 30.18
C ASP A 113 19.45 18.23 30.30
#